data_AF-A0A1Q3GG79-F1
#
_entry.id   AF-A0A1Q3GG79-F1
#
_cell.length_a   1.000
_cell.length_b   1.000
_cell.length_c   1.000
_cell.angle_alpha   90.00
_cell.angle_beta   90.00
_cell.angle_gamma   90.00
#
_symmetry.space_group_name_H-M   'P 1'
#
loop_
_entity.id
_entity.type
_entity.pdbx_description
1 polymer ?
#
loop_
_entity_poly.entity_id
_entity_poly.type
_entity_poly.pdbx_seq_one_letter_code
_entity_poly.pdbx_strand_id
1 'polypeptide(L)'
;MMNTYIVFGTIILIIIYWPYHLFLYPIFNHFKRQKKQQRIIKNGVPIEGEIIESQYIGNPQKNGRQRIQIIVAFNNFVGTRIQEKFRFFDAQPQQKRYEVGNSLKLSLSKDAIGDKKVSLVDARSQANFKTFAIFLALFFVSVYSLYTFIVQPLWVMGGQDLYTTIALFQNKTSITLIFWFTVAAFFLYFLFRYLKNASGMKGNRGDFKYYGKRSIGHITQYTGGNIRYNRKLQVRFDIAYTTDDGQKVNTSIEKFVSEFEIGRIHEMNHIDILYLPDNPQKVQLTEEPLFGNRLSGVTISRELHFLLFIFSLVIMIATFINVLWPLTQNLFFGISGLSLLYRVYLKV
;
A
#
# COMPACT_ATOMS: atom_id res chain seq x y z
N MET A 1 -24.97 25.80 -17.95
CA MET A 1 -24.00 25.29 -18.94
C MET A 1 -22.71 24.83 -18.26
N MET A 2 -21.92 25.72 -17.64
CA MET A 2 -20.62 25.37 -17.02
C MET A 2 -20.68 24.19 -16.02
N ASN A 3 -21.69 24.15 -15.15
CA ASN A 3 -21.84 23.07 -14.16
C ASN A 3 -22.13 21.70 -14.78
N THR A 4 -22.77 21.66 -15.95
CA THR A 4 -23.12 20.41 -16.65
C THR A 4 -21.88 19.72 -17.20
N TYR A 5 -20.94 20.49 -17.76
CA TYR A 5 -19.66 19.96 -18.24
C TYR A 5 -18.80 19.38 -17.10
N ILE A 6 -18.85 20.00 -15.91
CA ILE A 6 -18.13 19.50 -14.73
C ILE A 6 -18.71 18.15 -14.29
N VAL A 7 -20.03 18.04 -14.25
CA VAL A 7 -20.73 16.78 -13.92
C VAL A 7 -20.34 15.67 -14.90
N PHE A 8 -20.48 15.95 -16.19
CA PHE A 8 -20.17 14.98 -17.26
C PHE A 8 -18.70 14.56 -17.24
N GLY A 9 -17.77 15.52 -17.13
CA GLY A 9 -16.34 15.24 -17.03
C GLY A 9 -15.98 14.42 -15.81
N THR A 10 -16.63 14.66 -14.66
CA THR A 10 -16.43 13.87 -13.44
C THR A 10 -16.89 12.42 -13.63
N ILE A 11 -18.04 12.21 -14.26
CA ILE A 11 -18.57 10.86 -14.54
C ILE A 11 -17.63 10.10 -15.49
N ILE A 12 -17.14 10.74 -16.55
CA ILE A 12 -16.15 10.14 -17.46
C ILE A 12 -14.89 9.76 -16.71
N LEU A 13 -14.38 10.66 -15.85
CA LEU A 13 -13.18 10.40 -15.07
C LEU A 13 -13.37 9.18 -14.17
N ILE A 14 -14.50 9.07 -13.48
CA ILE A 14 -14.86 7.92 -12.64
C ILE A 14 -14.88 6.62 -13.46
N ILE A 15 -15.56 6.65 -14.61
CA ILE A 15 -15.73 5.53 -15.55
C ILE A 15 -14.37 5.01 -16.05
N ILE A 16 -13.41 5.91 -16.33
CA ILE A 16 -12.07 5.53 -16.81
C ILE A 16 -11.17 5.10 -15.64
N TYR A 17 -11.23 5.84 -14.53
CA TYR A 17 -10.31 5.67 -13.40
C TYR A 17 -10.46 4.30 -12.72
N TRP A 18 -11.68 3.84 -12.47
CA TRP A 18 -11.88 2.61 -11.69
C TRP A 18 -11.46 1.33 -12.41
N PRO A 19 -11.83 1.07 -13.67
CA PRO A 19 -11.35 -0.10 -14.40
C PRO A 19 -9.82 -0.12 -14.50
N TYR A 20 -9.20 1.04 -14.75
CA TYR A 20 -7.75 1.17 -14.75
C TYR A 20 -7.15 0.82 -13.37
N HIS A 21 -7.66 1.42 -12.30
CA HIS A 21 -7.11 1.26 -10.96
C HIS A 21 -7.36 -0.15 -10.37
N LEU A 22 -8.50 -0.78 -10.68
CA LEU A 22 -8.84 -2.11 -10.17
C LEU A 22 -8.12 -3.23 -10.93
N PHE A 23 -8.00 -3.13 -12.25
CA PHE A 23 -7.52 -4.25 -13.08
C PHE A 23 -6.12 -4.03 -13.66
N LEU A 24 -5.82 -2.85 -14.19
CA LEU A 24 -4.54 -2.57 -14.85
C LEU A 24 -3.45 -2.12 -13.87
N TYR A 25 -3.78 -1.33 -12.86
CA TYR A 25 -2.80 -0.85 -11.89
C TYR A 25 -2.07 -1.99 -11.13
N PRO A 26 -2.74 -3.08 -10.67
CA PRO A 26 -2.03 -4.22 -10.07
C PRO A 26 -1.01 -4.87 -11.01
N ILE A 27 -1.38 -4.98 -12.29
CA ILE A 27 -0.51 -5.52 -13.35
C ILE A 27 0.73 -4.64 -13.51
N PHE A 28 0.55 -3.34 -13.74
CA PHE A 28 1.67 -2.42 -13.93
C PHE A 28 2.57 -2.34 -12.70
N ASN A 29 1.99 -2.36 -11.50
CA ASN A 29 2.75 -2.36 -10.25
C ASN A 29 3.58 -3.64 -10.10
N HIS A 30 3.05 -4.80 -10.53
CA HIS A 30 3.82 -6.04 -10.56
C HIS A 30 5.04 -5.93 -11.48
N PHE A 31 4.87 -5.46 -12.71
CA PHE A 31 5.99 -5.24 -13.64
C PHE A 31 7.00 -4.21 -13.12
N LYS A 32 6.52 -3.12 -12.51
CA LYS A 32 7.39 -2.11 -11.90
C LYS A 32 8.25 -2.72 -10.79
N ARG A 33 7.67 -3.56 -9.94
CA ARG A 33 8.40 -4.30 -8.88
C ARG A 33 9.41 -5.28 -9.46
N GLN A 34 9.05 -6.02 -10.50
CA GLN A 34 9.97 -6.94 -11.17
C GLN A 34 11.15 -6.22 -11.81
N LYS A 35 10.91 -5.12 -12.55
CA LYS A 35 11.98 -4.30 -13.12
C LYS A 35 12.89 -3.74 -12.03
N LYS A 36 12.31 -3.31 -10.89
CA LYS A 36 13.11 -2.82 -9.74
C LYS A 36 13.96 -3.93 -9.14
N GLN A 37 13.44 -5.15 -9.02
CA GLN A 37 14.22 -6.30 -8.56
C GLN A 37 15.38 -6.61 -9.49
N GLN A 38 15.15 -6.61 -10.80
CA GLN A 38 16.20 -6.81 -11.78
C GLN A 38 17.27 -5.72 -11.72
N ARG A 39 16.88 -4.45 -11.49
CA ARG A 39 17.84 -3.36 -11.30
C ARG A 39 18.68 -3.55 -10.06
N ILE A 40 18.09 -4.01 -8.94
CA ILE A 40 18.84 -4.30 -7.71
C ILE A 40 19.83 -5.43 -7.96
N ILE A 41 19.42 -6.52 -8.61
CA ILE A 41 20.32 -7.63 -8.91
C ILE A 41 21.47 -7.21 -9.84
N LYS A 42 21.18 -6.38 -10.87
CA LYS A 42 22.18 -5.94 -11.86
C LYS A 42 23.13 -4.83 -11.37
N ASN A 43 22.61 -3.86 -10.63
CA ASN A 43 23.34 -2.65 -10.24
C ASN A 43 23.73 -2.63 -8.75
N GLY A 44 23.28 -3.62 -7.97
CA GLY A 44 23.61 -3.73 -6.56
C GLY A 44 25.01 -4.30 -6.34
N VAL A 45 25.56 -4.01 -5.16
CA VAL A 45 26.85 -4.53 -4.71
C VAL A 45 26.65 -6.01 -4.33
N PRO A 46 27.41 -6.94 -4.93
CA PRO A 46 27.34 -8.35 -4.55
C PRO A 46 27.93 -8.53 -3.15
N ILE A 47 27.21 -9.25 -2.29
CA ILE A 47 27.65 -9.58 -0.93
C ILE A 47 27.35 -11.05 -0.63
N GLU A 48 28.14 -11.63 0.27
CA GLU A 48 27.89 -12.99 0.76
C GLU A 48 27.13 -12.93 2.08
N GLY A 49 26.04 -13.70 2.14
CA GLY A 49 25.25 -13.89 3.35
C GLY A 49 25.34 -15.33 3.84
N GLU A 50 25.20 -15.52 5.14
CA GLU A 50 25.20 -16.84 5.79
C GLU A 50 23.78 -17.16 6.27
N ILE A 51 23.31 -18.37 6.01
CA ILE A 51 21.98 -18.81 6.43
C ILE A 51 22.03 -19.21 7.91
N ILE A 52 21.35 -18.45 8.76
CA ILE A 52 21.25 -18.74 10.21
C ILE A 52 20.06 -19.65 10.51
N GLU A 53 18.93 -19.41 9.82
CA GLU A 53 17.73 -20.22 10.00
C GLU A 53 17.15 -20.60 8.65
N SER A 54 16.60 -21.81 8.56
CA SER A 54 15.95 -22.32 7.36
C SER A 54 14.77 -23.20 7.72
N GLN A 55 13.60 -22.89 7.16
CA GLN A 55 12.37 -23.64 7.41
C GLN A 55 11.52 -23.71 6.15
N TYR A 56 11.14 -24.93 5.75
CA TYR A 56 10.11 -25.14 4.74
C TYR A 56 8.72 -24.95 5.35
N ILE A 57 7.85 -24.24 4.62
CA ILE A 57 6.51 -23.86 5.09
C ILE A 57 5.46 -24.56 4.23
N GLY A 58 4.68 -25.44 4.86
CA GLY A 58 3.56 -26.12 4.24
C GLY A 58 3.97 -27.21 3.26
N ASN A 59 2.97 -27.75 2.57
CA ASN A 59 3.14 -28.91 1.70
C ASN A 59 3.82 -28.52 0.36
N PRO A 60 4.60 -29.44 -0.24
CA PRO A 60 5.13 -29.26 -1.59
C PRO A 60 4.00 -29.02 -2.60
N GLN A 61 4.24 -28.13 -3.56
CA GLN A 61 3.34 -27.94 -4.69
C GLN A 61 3.42 -29.13 -5.65
N LYS A 62 2.36 -29.32 -6.45
CA LYS A 62 2.28 -30.38 -7.47
C LYS A 62 3.44 -30.39 -8.48
N ASN A 63 4.13 -29.26 -8.64
CA ASN A 63 5.29 -29.08 -9.52
C ASN A 63 6.65 -29.32 -8.81
N GLY A 64 6.65 -29.93 -7.62
CA GLY A 64 7.85 -30.21 -6.84
C GLY A 64 8.46 -29.00 -6.11
N ARG A 65 7.88 -27.80 -6.26
CA ARG A 65 8.36 -26.59 -5.59
C ARG A 65 7.87 -26.54 -4.17
N GLN A 66 8.69 -26.05 -3.25
CA GLN A 66 8.31 -25.89 -1.85
C GLN A 66 8.56 -24.48 -1.38
N ARG A 67 7.65 -23.95 -0.56
CA ARG A 67 7.82 -22.62 0.02
C ARG A 67 8.86 -22.74 1.14
N ILE A 68 9.87 -21.88 1.11
CA ILE A 68 10.92 -21.81 2.11
C ILE A 68 11.00 -20.41 2.71
N GLN A 69 11.37 -20.37 3.98
CA GLN A 69 11.69 -19.17 4.71
C GLN A 69 13.08 -19.32 5.30
N ILE A 70 13.96 -18.38 4.98
CA ILE A 70 15.32 -18.34 5.51
C ILE A 70 15.61 -17.01 6.19
N ILE A 71 16.47 -17.03 7.20
CA ILE A 71 17.07 -15.82 7.78
C ILE A 71 18.55 -15.84 7.40
N VAL A 72 18.97 -14.78 6.72
CA VAL A 72 20.35 -14.66 6.23
C VAL A 72 21.00 -13.48 6.93
N ALA A 73 22.20 -13.71 7.46
CA ALA A 73 23.03 -12.66 8.01
C ALA A 73 24.10 -12.21 7.02
N PHE A 74 24.29 -10.90 6.91
CA PHE A 74 25.24 -10.28 6.00
C PHE A 74 25.67 -8.92 6.55
N ASN A 75 26.74 -8.34 6.00
CA ASN A 75 27.19 -7.02 6.38
C ASN A 75 26.43 -5.95 5.58
N ASN A 76 25.95 -4.92 6.26
CA ASN A 76 25.26 -3.79 5.64
C ASN A 76 26.25 -2.85 4.91
N PHE A 77 25.79 -1.69 4.41
CA PHE A 77 26.65 -0.75 3.65
C PHE A 77 27.83 -0.19 4.45
N VAL A 78 27.77 -0.26 5.77
CA VAL A 78 28.77 0.27 6.70
C VAL A 78 29.49 -0.85 7.46
N GLY A 79 29.34 -2.10 7.03
CA GLY A 79 30.04 -3.26 7.62
C GLY A 79 29.39 -3.87 8.87
N THR A 80 28.26 -3.34 9.34
CA THR A 80 27.55 -3.90 10.50
C THR A 80 26.77 -5.16 10.11
N ARG A 81 26.92 -6.24 10.88
CA ARG A 81 26.24 -7.52 10.67
C ARG A 81 24.74 -7.38 10.96
N ILE A 82 23.91 -7.63 9.96
CA ILE A 82 22.44 -7.57 10.07
C ILE A 82 21.80 -8.85 9.56
N GLN A 83 20.55 -9.08 9.97
CA GLN A 83 19.76 -10.24 9.57
C GLN A 83 18.55 -9.81 8.73
N GLU A 84 18.30 -10.52 7.63
CA GLU A 84 17.11 -10.33 6.79
C GLU A 84 16.39 -11.64 6.55
N LYS A 85 15.07 -11.59 6.67
CA LYS A 85 14.18 -12.71 6.44
C LYS A 85 13.72 -12.75 4.99
N PHE A 86 14.01 -13.85 4.29
CA PHE A 86 13.55 -14.09 2.93
C PHE A 86 12.46 -15.16 2.91
N ARG A 87 11.52 -15.01 1.97
CA ARG A 87 10.43 -15.97 1.71
C ARG A 87 10.28 -16.13 0.21
N PHE A 88 10.46 -17.34 -0.28
CA PHE A 88 10.36 -17.64 -1.71
C PHE A 88 10.00 -19.12 -1.91
N PHE A 89 9.87 -19.53 -3.17
CA PHE A 89 9.67 -20.92 -3.55
C PHE A 89 11.00 -21.50 -4.02
N ASP A 90 11.45 -22.58 -3.37
CA ASP A 90 12.57 -23.37 -3.85
C ASP A 90 12.09 -24.28 -5.00
N ALA A 91 12.79 -24.19 -6.12
CA ALA A 91 12.54 -25.03 -7.29
C ALA A 91 13.15 -26.43 -7.16
N GLN A 92 14.18 -26.59 -6.32
CA GLN A 92 14.94 -27.84 -6.17
C GLN A 92 15.26 -28.11 -4.69
N PRO A 93 14.26 -28.43 -3.84
CA PRO A 93 14.47 -28.68 -2.41
C PRO A 93 15.46 -29.83 -2.13
N GLN A 94 15.51 -30.82 -3.04
CA GLN A 94 16.39 -31.98 -2.95
C GLN A 94 17.89 -31.63 -2.96
N GLN A 95 18.26 -30.48 -3.53
CA GLN A 95 19.66 -30.03 -3.58
C GLN A 95 20.14 -29.40 -2.28
N LYS A 96 19.28 -29.24 -1.27
CA LYS A 96 19.66 -28.75 0.07
C LYS A 96 20.44 -27.42 0.07
N ARG A 97 20.19 -26.58 -0.95
CA ARG A 97 20.93 -25.33 -1.18
C ARG A 97 20.81 -24.31 -0.05
N TYR A 98 19.75 -24.42 0.74
CA TYR A 98 19.39 -23.45 1.77
C TYR A 98 19.47 -24.03 3.19
N GLU A 99 20.37 -24.99 3.44
CA GLU A 99 20.66 -25.47 4.81
C GLU A 99 21.42 -24.41 5.63
N VAL A 100 21.31 -24.51 6.95
CA VAL A 100 21.97 -23.60 7.91
C VAL A 100 23.50 -23.73 7.76
N GLY A 101 24.20 -22.59 7.80
CA GLY A 101 25.64 -22.51 7.61
C GLY A 101 26.10 -22.35 6.15
N ASN A 102 25.22 -22.59 5.17
CA ASN A 102 25.56 -22.36 3.76
C ASN A 102 25.66 -20.85 3.46
N SER A 103 26.60 -20.50 2.58
CA SER A 103 26.72 -19.14 2.04
C SER A 103 25.79 -18.92 0.85
N LEU A 104 25.28 -17.70 0.73
CA LEU A 104 24.29 -17.30 -0.26
C LEU A 104 24.67 -15.96 -0.87
N LYS A 105 24.70 -15.90 -2.20
CA LYS A 105 24.99 -14.67 -2.93
C LYS A 105 23.79 -13.73 -2.91
N LEU A 106 23.99 -12.57 -2.32
CA LEU A 106 23.01 -11.49 -2.23
C LEU A 106 23.50 -10.29 -3.04
N SER A 107 22.57 -9.41 -3.40
CA SER A 107 22.86 -8.12 -4.01
C SER A 107 22.20 -7.01 -3.19
N LEU A 108 23.02 -6.07 -2.73
CA LEU A 108 22.63 -4.96 -1.87
C LEU A 108 22.65 -3.66 -2.68
N SER A 109 21.54 -2.93 -2.73
CA SER A 109 21.40 -1.72 -3.54
C SER A 109 20.80 -0.57 -2.74
N LYS A 110 21.16 0.67 -3.11
CA LYS A 110 20.54 1.87 -2.52
C LYS A 110 19.04 1.91 -2.82
N ASP A 111 18.63 1.29 -3.93
CA ASP A 111 17.23 1.10 -4.32
C ASP A 111 16.52 0.06 -3.43
N ALA A 112 15.32 0.40 -2.93
CA ALA A 112 14.51 -0.49 -2.09
C ALA A 112 13.26 -1.04 -2.78
N ILE A 113 12.97 -2.34 -2.67
CA ILE A 113 11.66 -2.93 -3.03
C ILE A 113 10.79 -3.00 -1.78
N GLY A 114 9.79 -2.14 -1.70
CA GLY A 114 9.12 -1.92 -0.41
C GLY A 114 10.14 -1.33 0.55
N ASP A 115 10.40 -2.02 1.66
CA ASP A 115 11.36 -1.59 2.69
C ASP A 115 12.71 -2.34 2.62
N LYS A 116 12.87 -3.25 1.65
CA LYS A 116 14.06 -4.12 1.55
C LYS A 116 15.04 -3.60 0.49
N LYS A 117 16.31 -3.45 0.87
CA LYS A 117 17.43 -3.04 0.00
C LYS A 117 18.29 -4.19 -0.50
N VAL A 118 17.94 -5.42 -0.14
CA VAL A 118 18.69 -6.64 -0.46
C VAL A 118 17.84 -7.60 -1.27
N SER A 119 18.44 -8.25 -2.26
CA SER A 119 17.81 -9.30 -3.07
C SER A 119 18.73 -10.51 -3.24
N LEU A 120 18.13 -11.66 -3.47
CA LEU A 120 18.85 -12.88 -3.83
C LEU A 120 19.28 -12.78 -5.30
N VAL A 121 20.54 -13.07 -5.61
CA VAL A 121 21.05 -13.00 -6.99
C VAL A 121 20.30 -13.97 -7.91
N ASP A 122 20.00 -15.17 -7.40
CA ASP A 122 19.31 -16.23 -8.15
C ASP A 122 17.78 -16.14 -8.11
N ALA A 123 17.21 -15.10 -7.48
CA ALA A 123 15.76 -14.97 -7.40
C ALA A 123 15.15 -14.61 -8.75
N ARG A 124 14.46 -15.58 -9.34
CA ARG A 124 13.59 -15.36 -10.50
C ARG A 124 12.17 -15.08 -10.05
N SER A 125 11.69 -13.86 -10.30
CA SER A 125 10.27 -13.53 -10.13
C SER A 125 9.47 -14.18 -11.25
N GLN A 126 8.64 -15.17 -10.91
CA GLN A 126 7.70 -15.76 -11.85
C GLN A 126 6.37 -15.02 -11.76
N ALA A 127 5.99 -14.35 -12.85
CA ALA A 127 4.64 -13.81 -12.97
C ALA A 127 3.66 -14.96 -13.17
N ASN A 128 2.57 -14.98 -12.39
CA ASN A 128 1.49 -15.93 -12.66
C ASN A 128 0.68 -15.43 -13.86
N PHE A 129 1.01 -15.94 -15.05
CA PHE A 129 0.34 -15.55 -16.30
C PHE A 129 -1.17 -15.77 -16.23
N LYS A 130 -1.65 -16.81 -15.52
CA LYS A 130 -3.09 -17.04 -15.32
C LYS A 130 -3.74 -15.88 -14.58
N THR A 131 -3.11 -15.40 -13.51
CA THR A 131 -3.62 -14.24 -12.76
C THR A 131 -3.64 -12.99 -13.63
N PHE A 132 -2.58 -12.75 -14.41
CA PHE A 132 -2.55 -11.64 -15.38
C PHE A 132 -3.69 -11.73 -16.41
N ALA A 133 -3.88 -12.91 -17.00
CA ALA A 133 -4.93 -13.16 -17.97
C ALA A 133 -6.33 -12.94 -17.37
N ILE A 134 -6.56 -13.37 -16.12
CA ILE A 134 -7.83 -13.13 -15.41
C ILE A 134 -8.07 -11.64 -15.20
N PHE A 135 -7.08 -10.89 -14.70
CA PHE A 135 -7.24 -9.44 -14.51
C PHE A 135 -7.48 -8.69 -15.83
N LEU A 136 -6.80 -9.10 -16.90
CA LEU A 136 -6.98 -8.52 -18.22
C LEU A 136 -8.35 -8.86 -18.82
N ALA A 137 -8.81 -10.11 -18.68
CA ALA A 137 -10.14 -10.51 -19.10
C ALA A 137 -11.23 -9.75 -18.33
N LEU A 138 -11.09 -9.61 -17.01
CA LEU A 138 -12.00 -8.82 -16.19
C LEU A 138 -12.01 -7.33 -16.58
N PHE A 139 -10.87 -6.77 -16.98
CA PHE A 139 -10.80 -5.41 -17.53
C PHE A 139 -11.64 -5.27 -18.80
N PHE A 140 -11.45 -6.16 -19.78
CA PHE A 140 -12.22 -6.11 -21.03
C PHE A 140 -13.71 -6.34 -20.81
N VAL A 141 -14.09 -7.30 -19.96
CA VAL A 141 -15.49 -7.52 -19.58
C VAL A 141 -16.06 -6.26 -18.92
N SER A 142 -15.35 -5.66 -17.98
CA SER A 142 -15.79 -4.44 -17.29
C SER A 142 -15.96 -3.27 -18.27
N VAL A 143 -15.01 -3.06 -19.19
CA VAL A 143 -15.10 -1.99 -20.20
C VAL A 143 -16.25 -2.25 -21.17
N TYR A 144 -16.42 -3.50 -21.60
CA TYR A 144 -17.52 -3.88 -22.49
C TYR A 144 -18.88 -3.67 -21.81
N SER A 145 -19.07 -4.12 -20.57
CA SER A 145 -20.30 -3.89 -19.80
C SER A 145 -20.58 -2.40 -19.59
N LEU A 146 -19.56 -1.61 -19.28
CA LEU A 146 -19.69 -0.15 -19.13
C LEU A 146 -20.12 0.51 -20.45
N TYR A 147 -19.54 0.05 -21.56
CA TYR A 147 -19.94 0.50 -22.89
C TYR A 147 -21.39 0.15 -23.21
N THR A 148 -21.79 -1.12 -23.05
CA THR A 148 -23.12 -1.60 -23.44
C THR A 148 -24.24 -1.08 -22.56
N PHE A 149 -24.02 -0.96 -21.25
CA PHE A 149 -25.09 -0.61 -20.29
C PHE A 149 -25.13 0.87 -19.92
N ILE A 150 -24.04 1.62 -20.12
CA ILE A 150 -23.96 3.02 -19.71
C ILE A 150 -23.68 3.92 -20.92
N VAL A 151 -22.57 3.72 -21.63
CA VAL A 151 -22.15 4.65 -22.69
C VAL A 151 -23.09 4.61 -23.89
N GLN A 152 -23.39 3.42 -24.41
CA GLN A 152 -24.21 3.26 -25.62
C GLN A 152 -25.66 3.77 -25.42
N PRO A 153 -26.36 3.46 -24.30
CA PRO A 153 -27.68 4.01 -24.04
C PRO A 153 -27.67 5.54 -23.94
N LEU A 154 -26.70 6.13 -23.24
CA LEU A 154 -26.58 7.59 -23.12
C LEU A 154 -26.29 8.26 -24.48
N TRP A 155 -25.48 7.61 -25.32
CA TRP A 155 -25.17 8.11 -26.66
C TRP A 155 -26.41 8.12 -27.56
N VAL A 156 -27.18 7.03 -27.55
CA VAL A 156 -28.44 6.95 -28.31
C VAL A 156 -29.48 7.92 -27.75
N MET A 157 -29.60 8.05 -26.43
CA MET A 157 -30.53 9.01 -25.80
C MET A 157 -30.17 10.47 -26.09
N GLY A 158 -28.89 10.78 -26.17
CA GLY A 158 -28.42 12.07 -26.64
C GLY A 158 -28.56 12.26 -28.14
N GLY A 159 -29.29 11.42 -28.88
CA GLY A 159 -29.46 11.58 -30.33
C GLY A 159 -28.16 11.46 -31.12
N GLN A 160 -27.15 10.76 -30.57
CA GLN A 160 -25.82 10.61 -31.16
C GLN A 160 -25.07 11.95 -31.35
N ASP A 161 -25.44 12.96 -30.56
CA ASP A 161 -24.74 14.23 -30.50
C ASP A 161 -24.21 14.49 -29.08
N LEU A 162 -22.99 15.01 -29.01
CA LEU A 162 -22.30 15.19 -27.74
C LEU A 162 -22.97 16.30 -26.90
N TYR A 163 -23.46 17.35 -27.54
CA TYR A 163 -24.06 18.49 -26.83
C TYR A 163 -25.37 18.09 -26.16
N THR A 164 -26.22 17.38 -26.87
CA THR A 164 -27.48 16.80 -26.34
C THR A 164 -27.21 15.70 -25.30
N THR A 165 -26.19 14.85 -25.44
CA THR A 165 -25.80 13.90 -24.38
C THR A 165 -25.35 14.63 -23.11
N ILE A 166 -24.57 15.70 -23.23
CA ILE A 166 -24.15 16.50 -22.07
C ILE A 166 -25.36 17.17 -21.41
N ALA A 167 -26.32 17.67 -22.19
CA ALA A 167 -27.53 18.30 -21.69
C ALA A 167 -28.37 17.38 -20.80
N LEU A 168 -28.31 16.05 -20.98
CA LEU A 168 -28.98 15.07 -20.10
C LEU A 168 -28.54 15.21 -18.62
N PHE A 169 -27.34 15.73 -18.38
CA PHE A 169 -26.79 15.90 -17.05
C PHE A 169 -27.11 17.27 -16.41
N GLN A 170 -27.94 18.10 -17.05
CA GLN A 170 -28.34 19.44 -16.56
C GLN A 170 -29.36 19.39 -15.41
N ASN A 171 -29.38 18.32 -14.62
CA ASN A 171 -30.25 18.18 -13.47
C ASN A 171 -29.60 18.79 -12.22
N LYS A 172 -30.33 19.66 -11.51
CA LYS A 172 -29.88 20.27 -10.23
C LYS A 172 -29.45 19.19 -9.22
N THR A 173 -30.15 18.07 -9.16
CA THR A 173 -29.83 16.96 -8.26
C THR A 173 -28.47 16.34 -8.58
N SER A 174 -28.16 16.13 -9.86
CA SER A 174 -26.88 15.57 -10.30
C SER A 174 -25.71 16.50 -9.98
N ILE A 175 -25.90 17.81 -10.16
CA ILE A 175 -24.90 18.83 -9.80
C ILE A 175 -24.64 18.79 -8.28
N THR A 176 -25.69 18.76 -7.45
CA THR A 176 -25.56 18.71 -5.99
C THR A 176 -24.87 17.44 -5.52
N LEU A 177 -25.21 16.27 -6.08
CA LEU A 177 -24.59 14.99 -5.72
C LEU A 177 -23.09 14.98 -6.01
N ILE A 178 -22.68 15.49 -7.17
CA ILE A 178 -21.26 15.54 -7.55
C ILE A 178 -20.50 16.58 -6.72
N PHE A 179 -21.12 17.72 -6.40
CA PHE A 179 -20.50 18.68 -5.50
C PHE A 179 -20.19 18.07 -4.13
N TRP A 180 -21.17 17.43 -3.50
CA TRP A 180 -20.96 16.75 -2.21
C TRP A 180 -19.96 15.60 -2.31
N PHE A 181 -19.95 14.86 -3.43
CA PHE A 181 -18.92 13.86 -3.68
C PHE A 181 -17.52 14.44 -3.66
N THR A 182 -17.29 15.52 -4.41
CA THR A 182 -15.98 16.15 -4.52
C THR A 182 -15.53 16.69 -3.16
N VAL A 183 -16.43 17.34 -2.41
CA VAL A 183 -16.14 17.83 -1.06
C VAL A 183 -15.78 16.67 -0.11
N ALA A 184 -16.58 15.61 -0.08
CA ALA A 184 -16.33 14.45 0.78
C ALA A 184 -15.03 13.72 0.41
N ALA A 185 -14.77 13.53 -0.89
CA ALA A 185 -13.54 12.90 -1.37
C ALA A 185 -12.30 13.73 -1.00
N PHE A 186 -12.37 15.05 -1.12
CA PHE A 186 -11.28 15.95 -0.75
C PHE A 186 -11.06 15.98 0.76
N PHE A 187 -12.15 16.03 1.54
CA PHE A 187 -12.11 15.96 3.00
C PHE A 187 -11.47 14.64 3.47
N LEU A 188 -11.91 13.49 2.95
CA LEU A 188 -11.33 12.18 3.28
C LEU A 188 -9.85 12.14 2.89
N TYR A 189 -9.50 12.58 1.68
CA TYR A 189 -8.10 12.63 1.24
C TYR A 189 -7.22 13.44 2.21
N PHE A 190 -7.68 14.62 2.62
CA PHE A 190 -6.94 15.49 3.53
C PHE A 190 -6.87 14.92 4.95
N LEU A 191 -7.98 14.39 5.47
CA LEU A 191 -8.06 13.74 6.78
C LEU A 191 -7.07 12.58 6.87
N PHE A 192 -7.05 11.69 5.87
CA PHE A 192 -6.13 10.55 5.86
C PHE A 192 -4.68 10.96 5.61
N ARG A 193 -4.43 12.02 4.83
CA ARG A 193 -3.09 12.60 4.70
C ARG A 193 -2.60 13.18 6.03
N TYR A 194 -3.48 13.86 6.76
CA TYR A 194 -3.18 14.39 8.08
C TYR A 194 -2.89 13.27 9.08
N LEU A 195 -3.75 12.24 9.16
CA LEU A 195 -3.55 11.07 10.02
C LEU A 195 -2.24 10.34 9.70
N LYS A 196 -1.90 10.19 8.41
CA LYS A 196 -0.63 9.58 7.99
C LYS A 196 0.59 10.38 8.46
N ASN A 197 0.52 11.70 8.42
CA ASN A 197 1.60 12.57 8.88
C ASN A 197 1.68 12.60 10.41
N ALA A 198 0.54 12.68 11.10
CA ALA A 198 0.44 12.72 12.55
C ALA A 198 0.88 11.40 13.21
N SER A 199 0.67 10.26 12.54
CA SER A 199 1.08 8.95 13.06
C SER A 199 2.61 8.73 13.07
N GLY A 200 3.43 9.69 12.66
CA GLY A 200 4.90 9.59 12.74
C GLY A 200 5.52 8.45 11.91
N MET A 201 4.75 7.79 11.03
CA MET A 201 5.16 6.59 10.29
C MET A 201 6.09 6.86 9.09
N LYS A 202 6.76 8.01 9.09
CA LYS A 202 7.92 8.29 8.23
C LYS A 202 9.23 8.00 8.98
N GLY A 203 9.22 7.01 9.87
CA GLY A 203 10.47 6.51 10.42
C GLY A 203 11.27 5.89 9.28
N ASN A 204 12.41 6.49 8.97
CA ASN A 204 13.52 5.97 8.17
C ASN A 204 14.11 4.66 8.77
N ARG A 205 13.24 3.71 9.15
CA ARG A 205 13.58 2.44 9.83
C ARG A 205 14.44 1.55 8.94
N GLY A 206 14.23 1.63 7.63
CA GLY A 206 15.11 0.97 6.66
C GLY A 206 16.53 1.54 6.66
N ASP A 207 16.70 2.83 6.99
CA ASP A 207 18.01 3.47 6.90
C ASP A 207 18.93 2.98 8.02
N PHE A 208 18.44 2.87 9.26
CA PHE A 208 19.22 2.30 10.36
C PHE A 208 19.62 0.84 10.13
N LYS A 209 18.73 0.04 9.52
CA LYS A 209 19.06 -1.34 9.19
C LYS A 209 20.22 -1.44 8.21
N TYR A 210 20.19 -0.67 7.11
CA TYR A 210 21.16 -0.83 6.02
C TYR A 210 22.38 0.10 6.13
N TYR A 211 22.31 1.19 6.92
CA TYR A 211 23.37 2.18 7.07
C TYR A 211 23.74 2.46 8.54
N GLY A 212 23.07 1.82 9.50
CA GLY A 212 23.39 1.99 10.91
C GLY A 212 24.71 1.28 11.28
N LYS A 213 25.54 1.98 12.06
CA LYS A 213 26.72 1.43 12.74
C LYS A 213 26.39 1.12 14.19
N ARG A 214 26.86 -0.02 14.69
CA ARG A 214 26.68 -0.41 16.09
C ARG A 214 27.64 0.37 16.99
N SER A 215 27.11 0.91 18.08
CA SER A 215 27.89 1.53 19.15
C SER A 215 27.24 1.21 20.50
N ILE A 216 28.02 1.37 21.57
CA ILE A 216 27.52 1.28 22.94
C ILE A 216 27.29 2.71 23.43
N GLY A 217 26.05 3.00 23.83
CA GLY A 217 25.69 4.27 24.48
C GLY A 217 25.71 4.13 25.99
N HIS A 218 26.25 5.12 26.68
CA HIS A 218 26.19 5.25 28.13
C HIS A 218 24.95 6.06 28.52
N ILE A 219 24.12 5.52 29.41
CA ILE A 219 22.94 6.23 29.88
C ILE A 219 23.39 7.29 30.89
N THR A 220 23.12 8.55 30.59
CA THR A 220 23.46 9.70 31.45
C THR A 220 22.28 10.09 32.34
N GLN A 221 21.07 10.01 31.80
CA GLN A 221 19.84 10.34 32.49
C GLN A 221 18.68 9.56 31.89
N TYR A 222 17.64 9.30 32.68
CA TYR A 222 16.36 8.82 32.18
C TYR A 222 15.24 9.70 32.73
N THR A 223 14.25 9.96 31.89
CA THR A 223 13.04 10.72 32.24
C THR A 223 11.83 9.87 31.89
N GLY A 224 11.00 9.57 32.91
CA GLY A 224 9.74 8.86 32.70
C GLY A 224 8.76 9.70 31.88
N GLY A 225 8.17 9.11 30.84
CA GLY A 225 7.13 9.74 30.04
C GLY A 225 5.73 9.46 30.59
N ASN A 226 4.76 10.32 30.25
CA ASN A 226 3.36 10.17 30.67
C ASN A 226 2.54 9.25 29.75
N ILE A 227 3.11 8.78 28.65
CA ILE A 227 2.41 7.99 27.65
C ILE A 227 2.53 6.50 27.99
N ARG A 228 1.39 5.85 28.20
CA ARG A 228 1.28 4.41 28.42
C ARG A 228 0.62 3.74 27.21
N TYR A 229 1.26 2.70 26.69
CA TYR A 229 0.68 1.86 25.64
C TYR A 229 0.80 0.40 26.04
N ASN A 230 -0.33 -0.30 26.16
CA ASN A 230 -0.39 -1.73 26.47
C ASN A 230 0.47 -2.14 27.70
N ARG A 231 0.29 -1.42 28.83
CA ARG A 231 1.05 -1.62 30.09
C ARG A 231 2.57 -1.43 29.97
N LYS A 232 3.03 -0.75 28.91
CA LYS A 232 4.41 -0.25 28.78
C LYS A 232 4.42 1.26 28.93
N LEU A 233 5.38 1.77 29.68
CA LEU A 233 5.62 3.20 29.85
C LEU A 233 6.66 3.65 28.84
N GLN A 234 6.42 4.78 28.18
CA GLN A 234 7.46 5.41 27.38
C GLN A 234 8.47 6.08 28.31
N VAL A 235 9.74 5.74 28.20
CA VAL A 235 10.84 6.34 28.96
C VAL A 235 11.84 6.93 27.98
N ARG A 236 12.25 8.17 28.22
CA ARG A 236 13.32 8.83 27.47
C ARG A 236 14.65 8.58 28.18
N PHE A 237 15.62 8.05 27.45
CA PHE A 237 17.00 7.86 27.90
C PHE A 237 17.89 8.87 27.18
N ASP A 238 18.57 9.72 27.94
CA ASP A 238 19.61 10.58 27.42
C ASP A 238 20.92 9.81 27.46
N ILE A 239 21.52 9.60 26.28
CA ILE A 239 22.67 8.74 26.06
C ILE A 239 23.85 9.54 25.50
N ALA A 240 25.05 9.17 25.95
CA ALA A 240 26.31 9.66 25.41
C ALA A 240 27.08 8.50 24.77
N TYR A 241 27.57 8.69 23.56
CA TYR A 241 28.39 7.68 22.87
C TYR A 241 29.49 8.34 22.04
N THR A 242 30.48 7.55 21.64
CA THR A 242 31.59 8.02 20.80
C THR A 242 31.47 7.36 19.44
N THR A 243 31.51 8.17 18.39
CA THR A 243 31.54 7.70 17.00
C THR A 243 32.91 7.12 16.64
N ASP A 244 32.99 6.39 15.53
CA ASP A 244 34.27 5.81 15.06
C ASP A 244 35.33 6.89 14.77
N ASP A 245 34.89 8.11 14.44
CA ASP A 245 35.76 9.27 14.19
C ASP A 245 36.21 9.97 15.48
N GLY A 246 35.88 9.42 16.66
CA GLY A 246 36.24 9.96 17.97
C GLY A 246 35.35 11.10 18.47
N GLN A 247 34.31 11.49 17.71
CA GLN A 247 33.38 12.53 18.14
C GLN A 247 32.43 11.99 19.21
N LYS A 248 32.35 12.68 20.36
CA LYS A 248 31.34 12.42 21.40
C LYS A 248 30.01 13.06 21.03
N VAL A 249 28.95 12.27 21.09
CA VAL A 249 27.59 12.69 20.73
C VAL A 249 26.66 12.40 21.89
N ASN A 250 25.92 13.42 22.31
CA ASN A 250 24.85 13.33 23.29
C ASN A 250 23.52 13.41 22.56
N THR A 251 22.65 12.43 22.77
CA THR A 251 21.33 12.36 22.13
C THR A 251 20.35 11.68 23.06
N SER A 252 19.07 11.72 22.70
CA SER A 252 18.00 11.12 23.49
C SER A 252 17.25 10.08 22.68
N ILE A 253 16.96 8.94 23.29
CA ILE A 253 16.17 7.87 22.69
C ILE A 253 14.99 7.52 23.58
N GLU A 254 13.85 7.26 22.96
CA GLU A 254 12.63 6.85 23.66
C GLU A 254 12.43 5.35 23.51
N LYS A 255 12.21 4.63 24.62
CA LYS A 255 11.92 3.20 24.65
C LYS A 255 10.62 2.95 25.41
N PHE A 256 9.79 2.05 24.92
CA PHE A 256 8.66 1.52 25.70
C PHE A 256 9.15 0.41 26.61
N VAL A 257 9.19 0.70 27.91
CA VAL A 257 9.70 -0.18 28.95
C VAL A 257 8.52 -0.81 29.68
N SER A 258 8.58 -2.11 29.92
CA SER A 258 7.57 -2.83 30.71
C SER A 258 7.69 -2.53 32.20
N GLU A 259 6.61 -2.69 32.96
CA GLU A 259 6.60 -2.45 34.42
C GLU A 259 7.71 -3.21 35.17
N PHE A 260 8.05 -4.43 34.74
CA PHE A 260 9.14 -5.21 35.32
C PHE A 260 10.53 -4.65 35.00
N GLU A 261 10.72 -4.12 33.80
CA GLU A 261 11.99 -3.50 33.39
C GLU A 261 12.19 -2.14 34.08
N ILE A 262 11.11 -1.42 34.43
CA ILE A 262 11.19 -0.13 35.16
C ILE A 262 11.94 -0.30 36.49
N GLY A 263 11.66 -1.39 37.22
CA GLY A 263 12.37 -1.70 38.48
C GLY A 263 13.87 -1.96 38.30
N ARG A 264 14.33 -2.23 37.08
CA ARG A 264 15.73 -2.53 36.74
C ARG A 264 16.40 -1.45 35.91
N ILE A 265 15.73 -0.33 35.62
CA ILE A 265 16.30 0.78 34.85
C ILE A 265 17.58 1.31 35.50
N HIS A 266 17.65 1.31 36.84
CA HIS A 266 18.83 1.75 37.58
C HIS A 266 20.07 0.86 37.38
N GLU A 267 19.89 -0.38 36.92
CA GLU A 267 20.99 -1.32 36.63
C GLU A 267 21.49 -1.16 35.18
N MET A 268 20.74 -0.45 34.32
CA MET A 268 21.08 -0.26 32.91
C MET A 268 22.03 0.92 32.74
N ASN A 269 23.34 0.65 32.75
CA ASN A 269 24.38 1.67 32.50
C ASN A 269 24.73 1.82 31.02
N HIS A 270 24.47 0.80 30.22
CA HIS A 270 24.88 0.71 28.82
C HIS A 270 23.71 0.24 27.96
N ILE A 271 23.66 0.73 26.72
CA ILE A 271 22.64 0.33 25.76
C ILE A 271 23.23 0.20 24.35
N ASP A 272 22.90 -0.89 23.67
CA ASP A 272 23.32 -1.14 22.29
C ASP A 272 22.51 -0.28 21.32
N ILE A 273 23.19 0.61 20.60
CA ILE A 273 22.58 1.53 19.64
C ILE A 273 23.11 1.33 18.22
N LEU A 274 22.29 1.70 17.25
CA LEU A 274 22.65 1.93 15.87
C LEU A 274 22.58 3.42 15.60
N TYR A 275 23.69 4.02 15.16
CA TYR A 275 23.73 5.42 14.71
C TYR A 275 23.95 5.51 13.20
N LEU A 276 23.48 6.58 12.58
CA LEU A 276 23.75 6.85 11.16
C LEU A 276 25.05 7.65 11.02
N PRO A 277 26.06 7.19 10.27
CA PRO A 277 27.32 7.91 10.10
C PRO A 277 27.13 9.32 9.50
N ASP A 278 26.21 9.46 8.54
CA ASP A 278 25.91 10.75 7.90
C ASP A 278 25.19 11.73 8.84
N ASN A 279 24.56 11.24 9.92
CA ASN A 279 23.88 12.05 10.91
C ASN A 279 23.91 11.36 12.30
N PRO A 280 25.01 11.53 13.07
CA PRO A 280 25.20 10.86 14.35
C PRO A 280 24.15 11.23 15.41
N GLN A 281 23.39 12.32 15.26
CA GLN A 281 22.33 12.65 16.23
C GLN A 281 21.16 11.66 16.15
N LYS A 282 21.01 10.97 15.02
CA LYS A 282 19.98 9.95 14.81
C LYS A 282 20.47 8.60 15.30
N VAL A 283 19.79 8.07 16.31
CA VAL A 283 20.08 6.79 16.95
C VAL A 283 18.84 5.90 17.03
N GLN A 284 19.03 4.60 17.03
CA GLN A 284 17.98 3.59 17.23
C GLN A 284 18.52 2.46 18.12
N LEU A 285 17.67 1.83 18.94
CA LEU A 285 18.05 0.67 19.75
C LEU A 285 18.24 -0.58 18.90
N THR A 286 19.25 -1.40 19.25
CA THR A 286 19.53 -2.67 18.57
C THR A 286 18.58 -3.79 19.00
N GLU A 287 18.12 -3.77 20.26
CA GLU A 287 17.25 -4.79 20.87
C GLU A 287 15.78 -4.65 20.48
N GLU A 288 15.37 -3.48 19.95
CA GLU A 288 14.07 -3.43 19.33
C GLU A 288 14.12 -4.39 18.14
N PRO A 289 13.26 -5.41 18.11
CA PRO A 289 13.26 -6.29 16.98
C PRO A 289 13.12 -5.43 15.73
N LEU A 290 14.13 -5.47 14.84
CA LEU A 290 14.00 -4.96 13.47
C LEU A 290 12.88 -5.69 12.72
N PHE A 291 12.17 -6.62 13.38
CA PHE A 291 10.83 -7.02 13.04
C PHE A 291 9.90 -5.82 13.18
N GLY A 292 9.45 -5.34 12.04
CA GLY A 292 8.39 -4.36 11.97
C GLY A 292 7.23 -4.79 12.85
N ASN A 293 7.14 -4.16 14.02
CA ASN A 293 5.85 -3.87 14.61
C ASN A 293 5.13 -3.05 13.55
N ARG A 294 4.38 -3.78 12.73
CA ARG A 294 3.10 -3.36 12.20
C ARG A 294 2.23 -3.01 13.41
N LEU A 295 2.57 -1.94 14.15
CA LEU A 295 1.53 -0.95 14.41
C LEU A 295 0.99 -0.74 13.03
N SER A 296 -0.19 -1.30 12.79
CA SER A 296 -0.87 -1.29 11.52
C SER A 296 -0.70 0.13 11.01
N GLY A 297 0.23 0.31 10.07
CA GLY A 297 0.13 1.39 9.12
C GLY A 297 -1.15 0.99 8.47
N VAL A 298 -2.24 1.54 9.02
CA VAL A 298 -3.59 1.10 8.71
C VAL A 298 -3.53 1.05 7.20
N THR A 299 -4.05 -0.04 6.64
CA THR A 299 -4.09 -0.23 5.20
C THR A 299 -5.01 0.82 4.55
N ILE A 300 -5.13 2.02 5.17
CA ILE A 300 -5.73 3.28 4.80
C ILE A 300 -5.66 3.45 3.32
N SER A 301 -4.49 3.25 2.67
CA SER A 301 -4.45 3.40 1.22
C SER A 301 -5.44 2.44 0.54
N ARG A 302 -5.38 1.12 0.76
CA ARG A 302 -6.30 0.18 0.10
C ARG A 302 -7.74 0.32 0.58
N GLU A 303 -7.96 0.48 1.87
CA GLU A 303 -9.29 0.59 2.47
C GLU A 303 -10.00 1.90 2.05
N LEU A 304 -9.27 3.03 1.99
CA LEU A 304 -9.77 4.30 1.45
C LEU A 304 -10.12 4.19 -0.04
N HIS A 305 -9.24 3.57 -0.85
CA HIS A 305 -9.55 3.42 -2.28
C HIS A 305 -10.80 2.54 -2.47
N PHE A 306 -11.01 1.54 -1.63
CA PHE A 306 -12.23 0.74 -1.67
C PHE A 306 -13.47 1.53 -1.21
N LEU A 307 -13.37 2.34 -0.16
CA LEU A 307 -14.46 3.19 0.30
C LEU A 307 -14.82 4.27 -0.74
N LEU A 308 -13.81 4.91 -1.35
CA LEU A 308 -14.00 5.85 -2.46
C LEU A 308 -14.62 5.16 -3.67
N PHE A 309 -14.30 3.89 -3.94
CA PHE A 309 -14.93 3.12 -5.01
C PHE A 309 -16.42 2.96 -4.77
N ILE A 310 -16.81 2.48 -3.60
CA ILE A 310 -18.22 2.29 -3.24
C ILE A 310 -18.96 3.63 -3.32
N PHE A 311 -18.39 4.68 -2.73
CA PHE A 311 -19.03 5.99 -2.70
C PHE A 311 -19.20 6.56 -4.13
N SER A 312 -18.18 6.40 -4.97
CA SER A 312 -18.22 6.78 -6.38
C SER A 312 -19.25 5.99 -7.18
N LEU A 313 -19.43 4.69 -6.89
CA LEU A 313 -20.44 3.84 -7.52
C LEU A 313 -21.86 4.29 -7.13
N VAL A 314 -22.10 4.55 -5.85
CA VAL A 314 -23.42 5.02 -5.35
C VAL A 314 -23.83 6.32 -6.02
N ILE A 315 -22.90 7.27 -6.16
CA ILE A 315 -23.18 8.55 -6.81
C ILE A 315 -23.37 8.38 -8.32
N MET A 316 -22.60 7.51 -8.97
CA MET A 316 -22.83 7.18 -10.38
C MET A 316 -24.23 6.59 -10.59
N ILE A 317 -24.63 5.63 -9.74
CA ILE A 317 -25.97 5.03 -9.81
C ILE A 317 -27.05 6.08 -9.53
N ALA A 318 -26.90 6.90 -8.49
CA ALA A 318 -27.87 7.93 -8.16
C ALA A 318 -27.99 9.01 -9.25
N THR A 319 -26.89 9.44 -9.85
CA THR A 319 -26.90 10.39 -10.97
C THR A 319 -27.55 9.76 -12.21
N PHE A 320 -27.24 8.49 -12.51
CA PHE A 320 -27.83 7.78 -13.63
C PHE A 320 -29.34 7.54 -13.45
N ILE A 321 -29.79 7.16 -12.25
CA ILE A 321 -31.22 7.07 -11.92
C ILE A 321 -31.89 8.42 -12.13
N ASN A 322 -31.29 9.53 -11.65
CA ASN A 322 -31.87 10.87 -11.84
C ASN A 322 -31.93 11.32 -13.31
N VAL A 323 -31.00 10.87 -14.15
CA VAL A 323 -30.99 11.14 -15.59
C VAL A 323 -32.05 10.30 -16.31
N LEU A 324 -32.24 9.03 -15.91
CA LEU A 324 -33.19 8.11 -16.53
C LEU A 324 -34.62 8.22 -15.99
N TRP A 325 -34.82 8.72 -14.77
CA TRP A 325 -36.11 8.79 -14.10
C TRP A 325 -37.21 9.55 -14.88
N PRO A 326 -36.93 10.70 -15.52
CA PRO A 326 -37.94 11.40 -16.31
C PRO A 326 -38.46 10.57 -17.49
N LEU A 327 -37.66 9.62 -18.00
CA LEU A 327 -38.00 8.80 -19.16
C LEU A 327 -38.89 7.60 -18.78
N THR A 328 -38.67 7.00 -17.60
CA THR A 328 -39.53 5.90 -17.12
C THR A 328 -40.94 6.39 -16.81
N GLN A 329 -41.10 7.63 -16.36
CA GLN A 329 -42.41 8.25 -16.16
C GLN A 329 -43.17 8.41 -17.48
N ASN A 330 -42.52 8.90 -18.54
CA ASN A 330 -43.17 9.07 -19.85
C ASN A 330 -43.60 7.73 -20.48
N LEU A 331 -42.84 6.66 -20.27
CA LEU A 331 -43.21 5.31 -20.72
C LEU A 331 -44.39 4.74 -19.91
N PHE A 332 -44.42 4.92 -18.59
CA PHE A 332 -45.52 4.44 -17.74
C PHE A 332 -46.84 5.21 -17.97
N PHE A 333 -46.77 6.53 -18.17
CA PHE A 333 -47.95 7.35 -18.49
C PHE A 333 -48.41 7.22 -19.95
N GLY A 334 -47.52 6.86 -20.88
CA GLY A 334 -47.89 6.56 -22.26
C GLY A 334 -48.75 5.29 -22.39
N ILE A 335 -48.48 4.27 -21.57
CA ILE A 335 -49.24 3.01 -21.57
C ILE A 335 -50.66 3.21 -20.97
N SER A 336 -50.81 4.07 -19.96
CA SER A 336 -52.13 4.40 -19.41
C SER A 336 -52.98 5.26 -20.37
N GLY A 337 -52.35 6.17 -21.14
CA GLY A 337 -53.01 6.91 -22.22
C GLY A 337 -53.52 6.02 -23.37
N LEU A 338 -52.75 5.00 -23.74
CA LEU A 338 -53.17 3.98 -24.72
C LEU A 338 -54.36 3.13 -24.24
N SER A 339 -54.44 2.83 -22.93
CA SER A 339 -55.59 2.12 -22.35
C SER A 339 -56.89 2.95 -22.37
N LEU A 340 -56.77 4.28 -22.31
CA LEU A 340 -57.88 5.21 -22.36
C LEU A 340 -58.39 5.40 -23.79
N LEU A 341 -57.49 5.47 -24.78
CA LEU A 341 -57.86 5.45 -26.20
C LEU A 341 -58.50 4.13 -26.63
N TYR A 342 -58.03 2.98 -26.11
CA TYR A 342 -58.64 1.68 -26.38
C TYR A 342 -60.06 1.56 -25.80
N ARG A 343 -60.33 2.18 -24.64
CA ARG A 343 -61.70 2.24 -24.07
C ARG A 343 -62.65 3.18 -24.81
N VAL A 344 -62.14 4.21 -25.49
CA VAL A 344 -62.96 5.10 -26.31
C VAL A 344 -63.30 4.45 -27.66
N TYR A 345 -62.39 3.66 -28.24
CA TYR A 345 -62.60 3.00 -29.53
C TYR A 345 -63.50 1.76 -29.47
N LEU A 346 -63.67 1.13 -28.29
CA LEU A 346 -64.55 -0.02 -28.08
C LEU A 346 -65.98 0.35 -27.63
N LYS A 347 -66.32 1.63 -27.63
CA LYS A 347 -67.64 2.16 -27.24
C LYS A 347 -68.39 2.88 -28.38
N VAL A 348 -67.90 2.74 -29.61
CA VAL A 348 -68.60 3.09 -30.87
C VAL A 348 -68.81 1.79 -31.62
#